data_AF-A0A956PBJ4-F1
#
_entry.id   AF-A0A956PBJ4-F1
#
_cell.length_a   1.000
_cell.length_b   1.000
_cell.length_c   1.000
_cell.angle_alpha   90.00
_cell.angle_beta   90.00
_cell.angle_gamma   90.00
#
_symmetry.space_group_name_H-M   'P 1'
#
loop_
_entity.id
_entity.type
_entity.pdbx_description
1 polymer ?
#
loop_
_entity_poly.entity_id
_entity_poly.type
_entity_poly.pdbx_seq_one_letter_code
_entity_poly.pdbx_strand_id
1 'polypeptide(L)' 'EGKFHLYPVETIDQGIELLTGVRAGEADEPGTLNHAVAARLGEMAERMRAFAKPPAEKSLKPPGNDAG' A
#
# COMPACT_ATOMS: atom_id res chain seq x y z
N GLU A 1 13.20 40.84 -5.54
CA GLU A 1 14.29 39.98 -5.02
C GLU A 1 13.71 38.94 -4.07
N GLY A 2 14.43 37.84 -3.76
CA GLY A 2 13.96 36.79 -2.83
C GLY A 2 13.32 35.53 -3.46
N LYS A 3 13.86 35.01 -4.56
CA LYS A 3 13.30 33.82 -5.28
C LYS A 3 13.73 32.46 -4.70
N PHE A 4 14.53 32.46 -3.64
CA PHE A 4 15.12 31.25 -3.06
C PHE A 4 15.02 31.29 -1.54
N HIS A 5 14.64 30.16 -0.96
CA HIS A 5 14.45 30.00 0.47
C HIS A 5 15.13 28.71 0.92
N LEU A 6 15.86 28.77 2.03
CA LEU A 6 16.45 27.61 2.70
C LEU A 6 15.63 27.29 3.95
N TYR A 7 15.25 26.02 4.09
CA TYR A 7 14.50 25.51 5.23
C TYR A 7 15.31 24.39 5.89
N PRO A 8 15.99 24.67 7.01
CA PRO A 8 16.68 23.61 7.76
C PRO A 8 15.64 22.69 8.41
N VAL A 9 15.89 21.39 8.32
CA VAL A 9 15.10 20.35 8.98
C VAL A 9 16.06 19.33 9.61
N GLU A 10 15.64 18.74 10.71
CA GLU A 10 16.39 17.74 11.47
C GLU A 10 16.02 16.31 11.06
N THR A 11 14.78 16.11 10.62
CA THR A 11 14.25 14.80 10.25
C THR A 11 13.61 14.81 8.86
N ILE A 12 13.49 13.63 8.26
CA ILE A 12 12.80 13.44 6.98
C ILE A 12 11.34 13.86 7.10
N ASP A 13 10.67 13.51 8.21
CA ASP A 13 9.27 13.85 8.46
C ASP A 13 9.01 15.36 8.46
N GLN A 14 9.90 16.15 9.05
CA GLN A 14 9.79 17.62 9.00
C GLN A 14 9.87 18.14 7.55
N GLY A 15 10.73 17.54 6.72
CA GLY A 15 10.81 17.87 5.29
C GLY A 15 9.53 17.48 4.54
N ILE A 16 8.94 16.34 4.87
CA ILE A 16 7.66 15.88 4.30
C ILE A 16 6.55 16.87 4.64
N GLU A 17 6.42 17.26 5.91
CA GLU A 17 5.38 18.19 6.36
C GLU A 17 5.53 19.55 5.68
N LEU A 18 6.76 20.06 5.58
CA LEU A 18 7.06 21.33 4.92
C LEU A 18 6.68 21.32 3.43
N LEU A 19 7.02 20.25 2.71
CA LEU A 19 6.82 20.17 1.26
C LEU A 19 5.37 19.86 0.87
N THR A 20 4.64 19.13 1.72
CA THR A 20 3.29 18.63 1.39
C THR A 20 2.18 19.38 2.12
N GLY A 21 2.46 20.02 3.26
CA GLY A 21 1.47 20.61 4.14
C GLY A 21 0.62 19.58 4.91
N VAL A 22 1.01 18.31 4.89
CA VAL A 22 0.31 17.20 5.56
C VAL A 22 1.20 16.64 6.66
N ARG A 23 0.63 16.31 7.82
CA ARG A 23 1.38 15.65 8.90
C ARG A 23 2.01 14.35 8.41
N ALA A 24 3.29 14.14 8.70
CA ALA A 24 4.01 12.94 8.31
C ALA A 24 3.45 11.73 9.07
N GLY A 25 3.42 11.83 10.41
CA GLY A 25 2.84 10.85 11.34
C GLY A 25 3.44 9.46 11.25
N GLU A 26 2.85 8.50 11.95
CA GLU A 26 3.27 7.10 11.90
C GLU A 26 2.38 6.28 10.94
N ALA A 27 2.87 5.11 10.52
CA ALA A 27 2.14 4.23 9.60
C ALA A 27 0.78 3.76 10.14
N ASP A 28 0.64 3.66 11.46
CA ASP A 28 -0.59 3.28 12.16
C ASP A 28 -1.43 4.47 12.63
N GLU A 29 -1.01 5.72 12.34
CA GLU A 29 -1.72 6.94 12.73
C GLU A 29 -2.63 7.43 11.59
N PRO A 30 -3.96 7.27 11.68
CA PRO A 30 -4.87 7.63 10.59
C PRO A 30 -4.84 9.13 10.26
N GLY A 31 -4.97 9.46 8.98
CA GLY A 31 -5.00 10.85 8.50
C GLY A 31 -3.62 11.48 8.30
N THR A 32 -2.56 10.70 8.38
CA THR A 32 -1.17 11.13 8.16
C THR A 32 -0.64 10.63 6.81
N LEU A 33 0.44 11.22 6.31
CA LEU A 33 1.02 10.80 5.03
C LEU A 33 1.58 9.38 5.11
N ASN A 34 2.29 9.04 6.19
CA ASN A 34 2.89 7.72 6.36
C ASN A 34 1.83 6.62 6.46
N HIS A 35 0.67 6.90 7.07
CA HIS A 35 -0.48 6.00 7.02
C HIS A 35 -1.02 5.80 5.60
N ALA A 36 -1.16 6.88 4.81
CA ALA A 36 -1.61 6.77 3.43
C ALA A 36 -0.64 5.96 2.55
N VAL A 37 0.67 6.12 2.77
CA VAL A 37 1.72 5.32 2.12
C VAL A 37 1.60 3.85 2.51
N ALA A 38 1.47 3.55 3.80
CA ALA A 38 1.33 2.19 4.30
C ALA A 38 0.09 1.49 3.73
N ALA A 39 -1.06 2.18 3.71
CA ALA A 39 -2.29 1.68 3.11
C ALA A 39 -2.10 1.35 1.62
N ARG A 40 -1.47 2.26 0.86
CA ARG A 40 -1.21 2.07 -0.57
C ARG A 40 -0.28 0.89 -0.84
N LEU A 41 0.78 0.73 -0.06
CA LEU A 41 1.68 -0.41 -0.19
C LEU A 41 0.97 -1.73 0.14
N GLY A 42 0.08 -1.73 1.15
CA GLY A 42 -0.79 -2.86 1.46
C GLY A 42 -1.68 -3.26 0.28
N GLU A 43 -2.36 -2.30 -0.34
CA GLU A 43 -3.16 -2.55 -1.55
C GLU A 43 -2.35 -3.16 -2.70
N MET A 44 -1.13 -2.65 -2.93
CA MET A 44 -0.25 -3.19 -3.96
C MET A 44 0.16 -4.63 -3.65
N ALA A 45 0.50 -4.93 -2.40
CA ALA A 45 0.87 -6.27 -1.97
C ALA A 45 -0.29 -7.27 -2.13
N GLU A 46 -1.52 -6.89 -1.76
CA GLU A 46 -2.71 -7.71 -1.96
C GLU A 46 -2.97 -8.02 -3.43
N ARG A 47 -2.82 -7.01 -4.31
CA ARG A 47 -2.94 -7.21 -5.75
C ARG A 47 -1.88 -8.19 -6.27
N MET A 48 -0.62 -8.04 -5.87
CA MET A 48 0.46 -8.95 -6.26
C MET A 48 0.18 -10.39 -5.82
N ARG A 49 -0.32 -10.59 -4.59
CA ARG A 49 -0.71 -11.90 -4.07
C ARG A 49 -1.85 -12.52 -4.87
N ALA A 50 -2.86 -11.73 -5.22
CA ALA A 50 -3.98 -12.20 -6.04
C ALA A 50 -3.52 -12.67 -7.43
N PHE A 51 -2.57 -11.96 -8.06
CA PHE A 51 -1.99 -12.37 -9.34
C PHE A 51 -1.13 -13.65 -9.24
N ALA A 52 -0.47 -13.87 -8.10
CA ALA A 52 0.37 -15.05 -7.87
C ALA A 52 -0.43 -16.32 -7.56
N LYS A 53 -1.73 -16.21 -7.23
CA LYS A 53 -2.56 -17.38 -6.91
C LYS A 53 -2.91 -18.13 -8.20
N PRO A 54 -2.55 -19.42 -8.34
CA PRO A 54 -2.95 -20.20 -9.51
C PRO A 54 -4.48 -20.25 -9.60
N PRO A 55 -5.05 -20.29 -10.83
CA PRO A 55 -6.49 -20.39 -10.99
C PRO A 55 -6.98 -21.62 -10.21
N ALA A 56 -7.99 -21.43 -9.37
CA ALA A 56 -8.59 -22.53 -8.64
C ALA A 56 -8.97 -23.61 -9.65
N GLU A 57 -8.35 -24.79 -9.57
CA GLU A 57 -8.77 -25.96 -10.32
C GLU A 57 -10.27 -26.10 -10.08
N LYS A 58 -11.06 -25.90 -11.14
CA LYS A 58 -12.44 -26.35 -11.16
C LYS A 58 -12.37 -27.81 -10.75
N SER A 59 -12.86 -28.13 -9.55
CA SER A 59 -12.99 -29.50 -9.08
C SER A 59 -13.86 -30.26 -10.09
N LEU A 60 -13.21 -30.88 -11.06
CA LEU A 60 -13.79 -31.91 -11.89
C LEU A 60 -14.03 -33.07 -10.92
N LYS A 61 -15.24 -33.15 -10.37
CA LYS A 61 -15.71 -34.41 -9.81
C LYS A 61 -15.62 -35.43 -10.95
N PRO A 62 -14.89 -36.55 -10.79
CA PRO A 62 -14.90 -37.59 -11.80
C PRO A 62 -16.35 -38.08 -11.96
N PRO A 63 -16.79 -38.42 -13.19
CA PRO A 63 -18.12 -38.99 -13.37
C PRO A 63 -18.21 -40.27 -12.53
N GLY A 64 -19.26 -40.34 -11.69
CA GLY A 64 -19.57 -41.50 -10.88
C GLY A 64 -19.77 -42.72 -11.75
N ASN A 65 -19.14 -43.82 -11.38
CA ASN A 65 -19.37 -45.11 -12.00
C ASN A 65 -20.69 -45.68 -11.46
N ASP A 66 -21.79 -45.28 -12.09
CA ASP A 66 -23.11 -45.84 -11.86
C ASP A 66 -23.39 -46.84 -13.01
N ALA A 67 -22.78 -48.02 -12.94
CA ALA A 67 -23.18 -49.16 -13.74
C ALA A 67 -23.37 -50.35 -12.79
N GLY A 68 -24.65 -50.65 -12.52
CA GLY A 68 -25.11 -51.88 -11.87
C GLY A 68 -25.11 -53.06 -12.82
#